data_AF-A0A1G1ZBE1-F1
#
_entry.id   AF-A0A1G1ZBE1-F1
#
_cell.length_a   1.000
_cell.length_b   1.000
_cell.length_c   1.000
_cell.angle_alpha   90.00
_cell.angle_beta   90.00
_cell.angle_gamma   90.00
#
_symmetry.space_group_name_H-M   'P 1'
#
loop_
_entity.id
_entity.type
_entity.pdbx_description
1 polymer ?
#
loop_
_entity_poly.entity_id
_entity_poly.type
_entity_poly.pdbx_seq_one_letter_code
_entity_poly.pdbx_strand_id
1 'polypeptide(L)'
;MIKIIGLGLTGALVFLVTVGSLNVFYHGEFGLKSYQRNLADEENEYLLKDKDRNALKDFFSPSEDESETSDSRIVPSDVSLEEESAPIPPTPDTPNSNVVNPPLDDENSDQEETGADEPVVEAGPQRISGYPPAGASSFHLWWGGTGGDLFKEVSATVEVTKQPSVNELYFWALQVSFYDDDWQSTGGAHTGIQWHPDSSGTPFRTVNWGGYDNDGNVLSGSESSLPPKQNDPSDKNTRSYNWSSSRQYRLRVYKIENSSGTWRAEIRDMGTGATTVIRDLYGGGDWLGSPVVWSEVFAKCDDPSASVIWRDFKAIKSDGQSVTYNSASANYQHYNNGGCTNTNSQTTSGGIKQATNTTRTTQQGTTLSF
;
A
#
# COMPACT_ATOMS: atom_id res chain seq x y z
N MET A 1 -49.46 42.82 36.12
CA MET A 1 -48.96 43.88 37.02
C MET A 1 -47.47 43.69 37.20
N ILE A 2 -46.67 44.74 36.91
CA ILE A 2 -45.33 45.10 37.44
C ILE A 2 -44.23 44.00 37.29
N LYS A 3 -43.30 43.98 36.30
CA LYS A 3 -42.23 44.89 35.81
C LYS A 3 -40.92 44.85 36.63
N ILE A 4 -39.80 44.80 35.87
CA ILE A 4 -38.38 45.19 36.14
C ILE A 4 -37.54 44.19 37.00
N ILE A 5 -36.23 43.91 36.86
CA ILE A 5 -35.03 44.56 36.25
C ILE A 5 -33.95 43.48 35.93
N GLY A 6 -33.11 43.71 34.91
CA GLY A 6 -31.87 42.96 34.67
C GLY A 6 -30.60 43.75 35.05
N LEU A 7 -29.46 43.05 35.23
CA LEU A 7 -28.05 43.51 35.27
C LEU A 7 -27.20 42.23 35.44
N GLY A 8 -26.02 42.00 34.86
CA GLY A 8 -25.04 42.86 34.20
C GLY A 8 -23.65 42.66 34.84
N LEU A 9 -22.76 41.94 34.14
CA LEU A 9 -21.28 41.96 34.13
C LEU A 9 -20.37 41.46 35.32
N THR A 10 -19.44 40.58 34.91
CA THR A 10 -17.96 40.51 35.17
C THR A 10 -17.33 40.14 36.53
N GLY A 11 -16.50 39.08 36.51
CA GLY A 11 -15.09 39.13 36.95
C GLY A 11 -14.58 38.15 38.04
N ALA A 12 -13.69 37.21 37.63
CA ALA A 12 -12.57 36.55 38.37
C ALA A 12 -12.87 35.66 39.62
N LEU A 13 -12.13 34.61 40.01
CA LEU A 13 -11.18 33.62 39.44
C LEU A 13 -10.90 32.57 40.59
N VAL A 14 -10.75 31.28 40.25
CA VAL A 14 -10.03 30.13 40.92
C VAL A 14 -10.58 29.42 42.19
N PHE A 15 -10.93 28.12 42.05
CA PHE A 15 -10.26 26.87 42.57
C PHE A 15 -11.21 25.65 42.36
N LEU A 16 -10.93 24.72 41.41
CA LEU A 16 -10.40 23.32 41.56
C LEU A 16 -11.25 22.43 42.50
N VAL A 17 -11.77 21.21 42.23
CA VAL A 17 -11.58 20.05 41.29
C VAL A 17 -12.90 19.21 41.43
N THR A 18 -13.48 18.52 40.44
CA THR A 18 -13.15 17.12 40.07
C THR A 18 -13.91 16.67 38.81
N VAL A 19 -13.13 16.38 37.77
CA VAL A 19 -13.12 15.22 36.85
C VAL A 19 -14.45 14.59 36.41
N GLY A 20 -14.68 14.63 35.09
CA GLY A 20 -15.51 13.66 34.40
C GLY A 20 -16.00 14.14 33.03
N SER A 21 -15.45 13.57 31.96
CA SER A 21 -16.04 13.52 30.61
C SER A 21 -15.72 14.68 29.65
N LEU A 22 -14.47 14.80 29.21
CA LEU A 22 -14.12 15.44 27.93
C LEU A 22 -12.80 14.83 27.45
N ASN A 23 -12.85 13.89 26.50
CA ASN A 23 -11.75 13.49 25.62
C ASN A 23 -12.22 12.39 24.66
N VAL A 24 -12.97 12.78 23.65
CA VAL A 24 -13.08 12.08 22.34
C VAL A 24 -13.24 13.23 21.34
N PHE A 25 -12.68 13.10 20.12
CA PHE A 25 -12.58 14.13 19.07
C PHE A 25 -11.37 15.05 19.17
N TYR A 26 -10.16 14.53 18.91
CA TYR A 26 -9.07 15.23 18.23
C TYR A 26 -7.92 14.23 17.95
N HIS A 27 -8.09 13.32 17.00
CA HIS A 27 -7.00 12.42 16.56
C HIS A 27 -6.92 12.17 15.04
N GLY A 28 -7.60 12.96 14.21
CA GLY A 28 -7.54 12.81 12.75
C GLY A 28 -6.31 13.42 12.06
N GLU A 29 -5.74 14.50 12.60
CA GLU A 29 -4.72 15.29 11.88
C GLU A 29 -3.26 14.96 12.23
N PHE A 30 -2.99 14.33 13.38
CA PHE A 30 -1.62 14.04 13.82
C PHE A 30 -1.06 12.70 13.31
N GLY A 31 -1.91 11.69 13.05
CA GLY A 31 -1.47 10.38 12.56
C GLY A 31 -0.89 10.42 11.15
N LEU A 32 -1.57 11.10 10.23
CA LEU A 32 -1.20 11.16 8.81
C LEU A 32 0.08 11.96 8.51
N LYS A 33 0.36 13.06 9.25
CA LYS A 33 1.61 13.83 9.09
C LYS A 33 2.86 13.07 9.58
N SER A 34 2.71 12.17 10.55
CA SER A 34 3.81 11.30 11.00
C SER A 34 4.08 10.16 10.01
N TYR A 35 3.04 9.72 9.30
CA TYR A 35 3.09 8.58 8.40
C TYR A 35 3.81 8.86 7.09
N GLN A 36 3.60 10.03 6.45
CA GLN A 36 4.34 10.37 5.23
C GLN A 36 5.80 10.74 5.48
N ARG A 37 6.14 11.30 6.64
CA ARG A 37 7.53 11.52 7.03
C ARG A 37 8.26 10.17 7.18
N ASN A 38 7.57 9.17 7.73
CA ASN A 38 8.06 7.80 7.78
C ASN A 38 8.05 7.10 6.42
N LEU A 39 7.17 7.40 5.46
CA LEU A 39 7.28 6.83 4.11
C LEU A 39 8.50 7.36 3.36
N ALA A 40 8.87 8.63 3.51
CA ALA A 40 10.12 9.15 2.97
C ALA A 40 11.35 8.53 3.65
N ASP A 41 11.28 8.24 4.96
CA ASP A 41 12.37 7.58 5.70
C ASP A 41 12.42 6.05 5.45
N GLU A 42 11.28 5.38 5.27
CA GLU A 42 11.14 3.94 4.97
C GLU A 42 11.44 3.64 3.48
N GLU A 43 11.11 4.55 2.55
CA GLU A 43 11.63 4.53 1.17
C GLU A 43 13.16 4.70 1.18
N ASN A 44 13.70 5.60 1.99
CA ASN A 44 15.16 5.80 2.09
C ASN A 44 15.90 4.60 2.69
N GLU A 45 15.33 3.86 3.65
CA GLU A 45 16.00 2.70 4.25
C GLU A 45 16.03 1.49 3.28
N TYR A 46 15.06 1.37 2.37
CA TYR A 46 15.02 0.31 1.35
C TYR A 46 15.74 0.67 0.04
N LEU A 47 15.89 1.95 -0.30
CA LEU A 47 16.65 2.42 -1.47
C LEU A 47 18.19 2.34 -1.31
N LEU A 48 18.69 2.08 -0.10
CA LEU A 48 20.14 2.16 0.20
C LEU A 48 20.89 0.82 0.23
N LYS A 49 20.30 -0.29 -0.20
CA LYS A 49 20.99 -1.60 -0.23
C LYS A 49 21.34 -2.18 -1.59
N ASP A 50 20.89 -1.59 -2.69
CA ASP A 50 21.30 -2.00 -4.03
C ASP A 50 22.35 -1.04 -4.61
N LYS A 51 23.54 -1.63 -4.81
CA LYS A 51 24.84 -1.21 -5.39
C LYS A 51 25.02 0.00 -6.32
N ASP A 52 24.06 0.88 -6.58
CA ASP A 52 24.17 1.87 -7.68
C ASP A 52 24.19 3.35 -7.26
N ARG A 53 24.67 3.68 -6.06
CA ARG A 53 24.92 5.09 -5.70
C ARG A 53 26.12 5.72 -6.42
N ASN A 54 27.01 4.91 -6.99
CA ASN A 54 28.16 5.39 -7.77
C ASN A 54 27.94 5.30 -9.30
N ALA A 55 27.08 4.41 -9.78
CA ALA A 55 26.79 4.27 -11.21
C ALA A 55 26.04 5.48 -11.80
N LEU A 56 25.23 6.19 -11.00
CA LEU A 56 24.54 7.42 -11.43
C LEU A 56 25.35 8.70 -11.25
N LYS A 57 26.47 8.66 -10.50
CA LYS A 57 27.38 9.82 -10.37
C LYS A 57 28.45 9.85 -11.46
N ASP A 58 28.85 8.69 -11.95
CA ASP A 58 29.82 8.57 -13.05
C ASP A 58 29.20 8.82 -14.43
N PHE A 59 27.86 8.84 -14.54
CA PHE A 59 27.16 9.22 -15.78
C PHE A 59 26.93 10.73 -15.91
N PHE A 60 27.03 11.51 -14.83
CA PHE A 60 26.72 12.94 -14.79
C PHE A 60 27.79 13.78 -14.06
N SER A 61 29.06 13.52 -14.34
CA SER A 61 30.11 14.52 -14.10
C SER A 61 30.43 15.24 -15.42
N PRO A 62 30.21 16.56 -15.53
CA PRO A 62 30.69 17.32 -16.68
C PRO A 62 32.21 17.45 -16.58
N SER A 63 32.93 16.89 -17.56
CA SER A 63 34.32 17.30 -17.80
C SER A 63 34.32 18.63 -18.55
N GLU A 64 34.65 19.71 -17.85
CA GLU A 64 35.14 20.93 -18.48
C GLU A 64 36.54 20.64 -19.05
N ASP A 65 36.70 20.66 -20.38
CA ASP A 65 37.50 21.69 -21.07
C ASP A 65 37.69 21.42 -22.59
N GLU A 66 37.46 22.51 -23.33
CA GLU A 66 38.07 23.03 -24.56
C GLU A 66 38.20 22.22 -25.89
N SER A 67 37.53 22.80 -26.91
CA SER A 67 37.98 23.15 -28.28
C SER A 67 38.82 22.17 -29.13
N GLU A 68 38.32 21.82 -30.34
CA GLU A 68 38.77 22.37 -31.64
C GLU A 68 38.24 21.56 -32.85
N THR A 69 37.63 22.31 -33.78
CA THR A 69 37.59 22.24 -35.27
C THR A 69 37.72 20.94 -36.09
N SER A 70 36.93 20.96 -37.19
CA SER A 70 37.14 20.34 -38.54
C SER A 70 36.81 18.84 -38.69
N ASP A 71 36.45 18.27 -39.84
CA ASP A 71 35.85 18.67 -41.12
C ASP A 71 35.59 17.35 -41.91
N SER A 72 34.43 17.23 -42.55
CA SER A 72 34.14 16.45 -43.79
C SER A 72 34.06 14.89 -43.86
N ARG A 73 33.10 14.47 -44.73
CA ARG A 73 32.95 13.23 -45.57
C ARG A 73 32.21 12.03 -44.94
N ILE A 74 30.99 11.65 -45.37
CA ILE A 74 30.44 11.05 -46.63
C ILE A 74 30.67 9.51 -46.79
N VAL A 75 29.53 8.79 -46.91
CA VAL A 75 29.17 7.45 -47.51
C VAL A 75 29.02 6.19 -46.59
N PRO A 76 27.94 5.38 -46.76
CA PRO A 76 27.61 4.15 -46.01
C PRO A 76 27.83 2.83 -46.80
N SER A 77 27.62 1.67 -46.14
CA SER A 77 27.36 0.33 -46.71
C SER A 77 26.90 -0.62 -45.58
N ASP A 78 25.68 -1.18 -45.58
CA ASP A 78 25.27 -2.45 -46.21
C ASP A 78 26.24 -3.63 -45.98
N VAL A 79 25.76 -4.71 -45.34
CA VAL A 79 25.84 -6.13 -45.76
C VAL A 79 25.05 -7.01 -44.79
N SER A 80 24.12 -7.78 -45.35
CA SER A 80 23.39 -8.94 -44.83
C SER A 80 24.17 -10.23 -45.06
N LEU A 81 24.01 -11.27 -44.21
CA LEU A 81 24.11 -12.69 -44.60
C LEU A 81 23.33 -13.61 -43.63
N GLU A 82 22.66 -14.60 -44.22
CA GLU A 82 21.77 -15.63 -43.64
C GLU A 82 22.48 -16.99 -43.39
N GLU A 83 21.76 -17.90 -42.68
CA GLU A 83 21.82 -19.39 -42.63
C GLU A 83 23.12 -20.08 -42.13
N GLU A 84 23.15 -21.28 -41.52
CA GLU A 84 22.29 -22.48 -41.51
C GLU A 84 22.63 -23.41 -40.29
N SER A 85 21.88 -24.51 -40.13
CA SER A 85 21.70 -25.44 -39.01
C SER A 85 22.69 -26.62 -38.79
N ALA A 86 22.81 -27.08 -37.51
CA ALA A 86 22.91 -28.47 -36.94
C ALA A 86 24.00 -29.46 -37.46
N PRO A 87 24.39 -30.60 -36.79
CA PRO A 87 23.68 -31.43 -35.79
C PRO A 87 24.50 -32.09 -34.62
N ILE A 88 23.78 -32.82 -33.74
CA ILE A 88 24.23 -33.67 -32.60
C ILE A 88 24.72 -35.06 -33.09
N PRO A 89 25.65 -35.77 -32.41
CA PRO A 89 25.33 -37.11 -31.81
C PRO A 89 26.24 -37.48 -30.57
N PRO A 90 26.37 -38.76 -30.11
CA PRO A 90 25.46 -39.51 -29.21
C PRO A 90 26.15 -40.07 -27.92
N THR A 91 25.36 -40.62 -26.98
CA THR A 91 25.79 -41.49 -25.84
C THR A 91 25.91 -42.97 -26.24
N PRO A 92 26.70 -43.80 -25.53
CA PRO A 92 26.13 -45.03 -24.95
C PRO A 92 26.75 -45.59 -23.63
N ASP A 93 25.87 -46.26 -22.87
CA ASP A 93 25.93 -47.55 -22.16
C ASP A 93 26.76 -47.84 -20.88
N THR A 94 26.02 -48.33 -19.87
CA THR A 94 26.40 -49.16 -18.71
C THR A 94 26.46 -50.67 -19.07
N PRO A 95 27.08 -51.52 -18.22
CA PRO A 95 26.29 -52.60 -17.60
C PRO A 95 26.67 -53.07 -16.17
N ASN A 96 25.62 -53.44 -15.44
CA ASN A 96 25.40 -54.41 -14.34
C ASN A 96 26.55 -55.24 -13.69
N SER A 97 26.46 -55.43 -12.36
CA SER A 97 26.35 -56.79 -11.76
C SER A 97 25.75 -56.79 -10.34
N ASN A 98 24.81 -57.72 -10.12
CA ASN A 98 24.26 -58.17 -8.82
C ASN A 98 25.27 -59.09 -8.09
N VAL A 99 25.22 -59.20 -6.74
CA VAL A 99 25.17 -60.49 -5.97
C VAL A 99 24.95 -60.23 -4.44
N VAL A 100 23.78 -60.70 -3.95
CA VAL A 100 23.45 -61.52 -2.74
C VAL A 100 24.18 -61.33 -1.38
N ASN A 101 23.39 -61.08 -0.32
CA ASN A 101 23.71 -61.14 1.13
C ASN A 101 23.86 -62.57 1.70
N PRO A 102 24.47 -62.70 2.88
CA PRO A 102 23.80 -63.42 3.98
C PRO A 102 23.80 -62.68 5.33
N PRO A 103 22.98 -63.11 6.32
CA PRO A 103 22.69 -62.37 7.55
C PRO A 103 23.57 -62.84 8.72
N LEU A 104 23.61 -62.08 9.83
CA LEU A 104 23.63 -62.57 11.22
C LEU A 104 23.43 -61.41 12.21
N ASP A 105 22.63 -61.69 13.24
CA ASP A 105 22.26 -60.84 14.37
C ASP A 105 23.46 -60.51 15.30
N ASP A 106 23.43 -59.34 15.96
CA ASP A 106 23.68 -59.22 17.42
C ASP A 106 23.57 -57.77 17.93
N GLU A 107 23.13 -57.66 19.17
CA GLU A 107 22.81 -56.48 19.97
C GLU A 107 24.05 -55.65 20.41
N ASN A 108 23.93 -54.31 20.44
CA ASN A 108 24.43 -53.38 21.47
C ASN A 108 24.15 -51.93 21.02
N SER A 109 23.25 -51.19 21.68
CA SER A 109 23.51 -50.26 22.79
C SER A 109 24.33 -49.01 22.42
N ASP A 110 23.70 -47.86 22.66
CA ASP A 110 24.27 -46.52 22.82
C ASP A 110 24.75 -45.80 21.55
N GLN A 111 23.82 -45.08 20.91
CA GLN A 111 24.16 -43.86 20.18
C GLN A 111 23.55 -42.66 20.91
N GLU A 112 24.44 -41.83 21.45
CA GLU A 112 24.17 -40.47 21.90
C GLU A 112 23.43 -39.71 20.79
N GLU A 113 22.20 -39.33 21.10
CA GLU A 113 21.39 -38.43 20.31
C GLU A 113 22.04 -37.03 20.41
N THR A 114 22.89 -36.68 19.44
CA THR A 114 23.33 -35.29 19.26
C THR A 114 22.16 -34.48 18.73
N GLY A 115 21.24 -34.11 19.63
CA GLY A 115 20.25 -33.07 19.41
C GLY A 115 20.98 -31.75 19.24
N ALA A 116 21.30 -31.40 18.00
CA ALA A 116 21.62 -30.03 17.66
C ALA A 116 20.32 -29.24 17.86
N ASP A 117 20.21 -28.54 18.99
CA ASP A 117 19.19 -27.52 19.22
C ASP A 117 19.21 -26.57 18.02
N GLU A 118 18.17 -26.66 17.20
CA GLU A 118 17.83 -25.63 16.22
C GLU A 118 17.89 -24.27 16.94
N PRO A 119 18.60 -23.27 16.40
CA PRO A 119 18.67 -21.97 17.05
C PRO A 119 17.24 -21.42 17.19
N VAL A 120 16.78 -21.28 18.44
CA VAL A 120 15.55 -20.57 18.75
C VAL A 120 15.73 -19.14 18.26
N VAL A 121 15.21 -18.85 17.07
CA VAL A 121 15.10 -17.48 16.58
C VAL A 121 14.15 -16.80 17.56
N GLU A 122 14.68 -15.93 18.43
CA GLU A 122 13.85 -15.17 19.34
C GLU A 122 12.75 -14.48 18.51
N ALA A 123 11.50 -14.82 18.82
CA ALA A 123 10.37 -14.14 18.23
C ALA A 123 10.49 -12.66 18.61
N GLY A 124 10.68 -11.80 17.62
CA GLY A 124 10.75 -10.36 17.82
C GLY A 124 9.55 -9.81 18.61
N PRO A 125 9.64 -8.56 19.10
CA PRO A 125 8.63 -7.97 19.96
C PRO A 125 7.22 -8.09 19.36
N GLN A 126 6.26 -8.50 20.18
CA GLN A 126 4.87 -8.77 19.77
C GLN A 126 3.93 -7.64 20.18
N ARG A 127 3.01 -7.28 19.28
CA ARG A 127 1.84 -6.44 19.57
C ARG A 127 0.60 -7.13 19.04
N ILE A 128 -0.01 -7.95 19.88
CA ILE A 128 -1.19 -8.76 19.52
C ILE A 128 -2.46 -8.33 20.26
N SER A 129 -2.38 -7.35 21.15
CA SER A 129 -3.51 -6.83 21.91
C SER A 129 -3.41 -5.34 22.18
N GLY A 130 -4.56 -4.72 22.47
CA GLY A 130 -4.66 -3.28 22.76
C GLY A 130 -4.60 -2.41 21.52
N TYR A 131 -4.76 -1.10 21.71
CA TYR A 131 -4.71 -0.15 20.60
C TYR A 131 -3.28 -0.01 20.06
N PRO A 132 -3.11 0.17 18.73
CA PRO A 132 -1.84 0.57 18.16
C PRO A 132 -1.42 1.94 18.75
N PRO A 133 -0.22 2.09 19.35
CA PRO A 133 0.24 3.33 19.99
C PRO A 133 0.29 4.56 19.08
N ALA A 134 0.46 4.35 17.76
CA ALA A 134 0.44 5.42 16.76
C ALA A 134 -0.96 5.77 16.25
N GLY A 135 -2.01 5.20 16.85
CA GLY A 135 -3.42 5.43 16.49
C GLY A 135 -3.96 4.45 15.44
N ALA A 136 -3.11 3.88 14.58
CA ALA A 136 -3.48 2.85 13.62
C ALA A 136 -2.36 1.82 13.39
N SER A 137 -2.76 0.65 12.89
CA SER A 137 -1.88 -0.38 12.35
C SER A 137 -2.14 -0.55 10.86
N SER A 138 -1.08 -0.44 10.05
CA SER A 138 -1.13 -0.49 8.60
C SER A 138 -0.30 -1.63 8.03
N PHE A 139 -0.73 -2.13 6.88
CA PHE A 139 0.03 -3.10 6.10
C PHE A 139 -0.35 -3.01 4.62
N HIS A 140 0.66 -3.18 3.78
CA HIS A 140 0.74 -2.73 2.41
C HIS A 140 1.09 -3.89 1.47
N LEU A 141 0.67 -3.74 0.23
CA LEU A 141 1.01 -4.59 -0.90
C LEU A 141 1.45 -3.67 -2.03
N TRP A 142 2.75 -3.62 -2.30
CA TRP A 142 3.33 -2.82 -3.37
C TRP A 142 3.39 -3.64 -4.67
N TRP A 143 2.90 -3.10 -5.78
CA TRP A 143 3.06 -3.72 -7.12
C TRP A 143 3.54 -2.68 -8.13
N GLY A 144 3.80 -3.08 -9.37
CA GLY A 144 4.33 -2.17 -10.37
C GLY A 144 5.83 -1.91 -10.29
N GLY A 145 6.52 -2.52 -9.31
CA GLY A 145 7.91 -2.26 -9.00
C GLY A 145 8.08 -0.94 -8.24
N THR A 146 9.00 -0.90 -7.29
CA THR A 146 9.44 0.33 -6.64
C THR A 146 10.42 1.04 -7.59
N GLY A 147 9.96 2.07 -8.31
CA GLY A 147 10.84 2.99 -9.05
C GLY A 147 11.05 2.75 -10.56
N GLY A 148 10.16 2.02 -11.26
CA GLY A 148 10.39 1.69 -12.68
C GLY A 148 9.42 2.28 -13.70
N ASP A 149 8.13 2.43 -13.36
CA ASP A 149 7.09 2.72 -14.34
C ASP A 149 6.25 3.94 -13.94
N LEU A 150 5.98 4.79 -14.92
CA LEU A 150 5.00 5.88 -14.85
C LEU A 150 3.70 5.45 -15.52
N PHE A 151 2.58 5.82 -14.91
CA PHE A 151 1.26 5.38 -15.34
C PHE A 151 0.33 6.57 -15.60
N LYS A 152 -0.55 6.41 -16.59
CA LYS A 152 -1.71 7.30 -16.82
C LYS A 152 -2.92 6.87 -16.00
N GLU A 153 -2.93 5.62 -15.59
CA GLU A 153 -4.03 4.98 -14.88
C GLU A 153 -3.53 3.80 -14.06
N VAL A 154 -4.09 3.62 -12.87
CA VAL A 154 -3.96 2.40 -12.08
C VAL A 154 -5.31 1.96 -11.53
N SER A 155 -5.47 0.66 -11.29
CA SER A 155 -6.67 0.11 -10.68
C SER A 155 -6.43 -1.21 -9.96
N ALA A 156 -7.26 -1.45 -8.95
CA ALA A 156 -7.28 -2.67 -8.16
C ALA A 156 -8.73 -3.00 -7.75
N THR A 157 -9.05 -4.28 -7.65
CA THR A 157 -10.36 -4.76 -7.15
C THR A 157 -10.23 -5.11 -5.68
N VAL A 158 -11.13 -4.58 -4.84
CA VAL A 158 -11.25 -4.91 -3.41
C VAL A 158 -12.53 -5.67 -3.13
N GLU A 159 -12.46 -6.63 -2.22
CA GLU A 159 -13.61 -7.35 -1.67
C GLU A 159 -13.47 -7.48 -0.15
N VAL A 160 -14.41 -6.92 0.61
CA VAL A 160 -14.47 -7.12 2.06
C VAL A 160 -15.07 -8.50 2.34
N THR A 161 -14.20 -9.49 2.60
CA THR A 161 -14.60 -10.89 2.83
C THR A 161 -15.04 -11.17 4.26
N LYS A 162 -14.54 -10.37 5.21
CA LYS A 162 -15.01 -10.37 6.59
C LYS A 162 -15.07 -8.93 7.06
N GLN A 163 -16.30 -8.42 7.23
CA GLN A 163 -16.49 -7.06 7.72
C GLN A 163 -16.04 -6.91 9.18
N PRO A 164 -15.63 -5.70 9.58
CA PRO A 164 -15.45 -5.38 10.99
C PRO A 164 -16.74 -5.60 11.79
N SER A 165 -16.59 -5.96 13.06
CA SER A 165 -17.70 -6.10 14.02
C SER A 165 -17.61 -5.13 15.20
N VAL A 166 -16.67 -4.19 15.13
CA VAL A 166 -16.42 -3.16 16.16
C VAL A 166 -16.62 -1.76 15.56
N ASN A 167 -16.90 -0.80 16.44
CA ASN A 167 -17.13 0.59 16.06
C ASN A 167 -15.81 1.38 15.99
N GLU A 168 -14.92 0.94 15.10
CA GLU A 168 -13.60 1.51 14.87
C GLU A 168 -13.38 1.76 13.38
N LEU A 169 -12.46 2.65 13.01
CA LEU A 169 -12.17 2.93 11.61
C LEU A 169 -11.34 1.80 10.98
N TYR A 170 -11.79 1.32 9.83
CA TYR A 170 -11.01 0.48 8.92
C TYR A 170 -11.02 1.15 7.55
N PHE A 171 -9.84 1.28 6.94
CA PHE A 171 -9.68 1.87 5.63
C PHE A 171 -8.88 0.93 4.72
N TRP A 172 -9.49 0.56 3.59
CA TRP A 172 -8.86 -0.22 2.54
C TRP A 172 -8.73 0.62 1.29
N ALA A 173 -7.51 0.93 0.89
CA ALA A 173 -7.26 1.90 -0.17
C ALA A 173 -6.25 1.42 -1.20
N LEU A 174 -6.40 1.95 -2.40
CA LEU A 174 -5.43 2.04 -3.47
C LEU A 174 -4.80 3.43 -3.41
N GLN A 175 -3.49 3.49 -3.22
CA GLN A 175 -2.69 4.69 -3.18
C GLN A 175 -1.74 4.77 -4.38
N VAL A 176 -1.45 6.01 -4.77
CA VAL A 176 -0.50 6.39 -5.81
C VAL A 176 0.29 7.62 -5.38
N SER A 177 1.49 7.76 -5.93
CA SER A 177 2.23 9.02 -5.94
C SER A 177 2.02 9.74 -7.27
N PHE A 178 2.12 11.07 -7.26
CA PHE A 178 2.08 11.92 -8.44
C PHE A 178 3.51 12.33 -8.83
N TYR A 179 3.84 12.24 -10.11
CA TYR A 179 5.15 12.60 -10.64
C TYR A 179 5.02 13.55 -11.83
N ASP A 180 5.88 14.56 -11.92
CA ASP A 180 6.06 15.34 -13.14
C ASP A 180 6.95 14.62 -14.17
N ASP A 181 7.18 15.25 -15.33
CA ASP A 181 8.01 14.70 -16.41
C ASP A 181 9.49 14.52 -16.02
N ASP A 182 9.96 15.26 -15.02
CA ASP A 182 11.32 15.17 -14.46
C ASP A 182 11.42 14.12 -13.33
N TRP A 183 10.39 13.27 -13.19
CA TRP A 183 10.27 12.25 -12.16
C TRP A 183 10.33 12.80 -10.72
N GLN A 184 10.01 14.07 -10.53
CA GLN A 184 9.88 14.65 -9.20
C GLN A 184 8.48 14.34 -8.66
N SER A 185 8.42 13.84 -7.43
CA SER A 185 7.15 13.69 -6.72
C SER A 185 6.50 15.06 -6.58
N THR A 186 5.19 15.16 -6.78
CA THR A 186 4.38 16.34 -6.43
C THR A 186 3.43 16.09 -5.27
N GLY A 187 3.39 14.84 -4.79
CA GLY A 187 2.55 14.40 -3.67
C GLY A 187 2.03 12.99 -3.88
N GLY A 188 0.96 12.64 -3.18
CA GLY A 188 0.30 11.35 -3.33
C GLY A 188 -1.13 11.37 -2.84
N ALA A 189 -1.90 10.37 -3.26
CA ALA A 189 -3.31 10.27 -2.95
C ALA A 189 -3.75 8.82 -2.82
N HIS A 190 -4.87 8.61 -2.14
CA HIS A 190 -5.47 7.30 -1.94
C HIS A 190 -6.97 7.34 -2.20
N THR A 191 -7.45 6.33 -2.94
CA THR A 191 -8.87 6.05 -3.13
C THR A 191 -9.22 4.74 -2.46
N GLY A 192 -10.35 4.66 -1.78
CA GLY A 192 -10.68 3.43 -1.07
C GLY A 192 -12.03 3.43 -0.40
N ILE A 193 -12.37 2.29 0.19
CA ILE A 193 -13.60 2.11 0.97
C ILE A 193 -13.28 2.04 2.46
N GLN A 194 -14.19 2.55 3.26
CA GLN A 194 -14.02 2.66 4.70
C GLN A 194 -15.24 2.11 5.44
N TRP A 195 -14.95 1.48 6.57
CA TRP A 195 -15.89 1.21 7.65
C TRP A 195 -15.66 2.27 8.72
N HIS A 196 -16.59 3.22 8.85
CA HIS A 196 -16.39 4.42 9.62
C HIS A 196 -17.16 4.34 10.95
N PRO A 197 -16.53 4.67 12.09
CA PRO A 197 -17.20 4.67 13.37
C PRO A 197 -18.26 5.76 13.44
N ASP A 198 -19.32 5.49 14.20
CA ASP A 198 -20.40 6.43 14.49
C ASP A 198 -20.59 6.62 15.99
N SER A 199 -21.03 7.80 16.41
CA SER A 199 -21.28 8.09 17.83
C SER A 199 -22.47 7.31 18.41
N SER A 200 -23.39 6.82 17.58
CA SER A 200 -24.46 5.91 18.01
C SER A 200 -23.99 4.46 18.22
N GLY A 201 -22.74 4.14 17.86
CA GLY A 201 -22.21 2.78 17.89
C GLY A 201 -22.54 1.94 16.66
N THR A 202 -23.30 2.48 15.69
CA THR A 202 -23.62 1.79 14.43
C THR A 202 -22.74 2.32 13.31
N PRO A 203 -21.73 1.56 12.84
CA PRO A 203 -20.82 2.04 11.80
C PRO A 203 -21.53 2.30 10.48
N PHE A 204 -21.00 3.23 9.70
CA PHE A 204 -21.46 3.52 8.36
C PHE A 204 -20.33 3.36 7.34
N ARG A 205 -20.70 3.36 6.07
CA ARG A 205 -19.82 3.00 4.95
C ARG A 205 -19.55 4.21 4.08
N THR A 206 -18.28 4.43 3.79
CA THR A 206 -17.82 5.57 2.98
C THR A 206 -16.86 5.12 1.89
N VAL A 207 -16.69 6.00 0.91
CA VAL A 207 -15.61 5.94 -0.08
C VAL A 207 -14.79 7.22 0.06
N ASN A 208 -13.49 7.13 -0.21
CA ASN A 208 -12.56 8.25 -0.10
C ASN A 208 -11.82 8.45 -1.43
N TRP A 209 -11.58 9.72 -1.78
CA TRP A 209 -10.50 10.13 -2.69
C TRP A 209 -9.91 11.43 -2.15
N GLY A 210 -8.69 11.34 -1.61
CA GLY A 210 -7.96 12.47 -1.03
C GLY A 210 -6.46 12.21 -1.06
N GLY A 211 -5.68 13.25 -0.79
CA GLY A 211 -4.23 13.16 -0.82
C GLY A 211 -3.56 14.39 -0.26
N TYR A 212 -2.23 14.39 -0.32
CA TYR A 212 -1.39 15.45 0.21
C TYR A 212 -0.32 15.84 -0.80
N ASP A 213 0.05 17.13 -0.83
CA ASP A 213 1.26 17.59 -1.53
C ASP A 213 2.52 17.21 -0.75
N ASN A 214 3.71 17.51 -1.31
CA ASN A 214 4.99 17.21 -0.65
C ASN A 214 5.20 17.97 0.68
N ASP A 215 4.48 19.07 0.90
CA ASP A 215 4.53 19.83 2.14
C ASP A 215 3.57 19.25 3.22
N GLY A 216 2.81 18.20 2.86
CA GLY A 216 1.83 17.56 3.72
C GLY A 216 0.53 18.35 3.87
N ASN A 217 0.23 19.27 2.96
CA ASN A 217 -1.06 19.95 2.91
C ASN A 217 -2.08 19.07 2.18
N VAL A 218 -3.32 19.08 2.68
CA VAL A 218 -4.42 18.36 2.01
C VAL A 218 -4.64 18.96 0.62
N LEU A 219 -4.62 18.09 -0.40
CA LEU A 219 -4.87 18.48 -1.78
C LEU A 219 -6.31 18.97 -1.96
N SER A 220 -6.44 20.06 -2.72
CA SER A 220 -7.73 20.54 -3.19
C SER A 220 -8.27 19.68 -4.35
N GLY A 221 -9.54 19.87 -4.70
CA GLY A 221 -10.18 19.08 -5.76
C GLY A 221 -11.60 19.55 -6.04
N SER A 222 -12.26 18.91 -7.01
CA SER A 222 -13.65 19.21 -7.36
C SER A 222 -14.64 18.78 -6.27
N GLU A 223 -15.85 19.29 -6.27
CA GLU A 223 -16.91 18.80 -5.38
C GLU A 223 -17.37 17.39 -5.81
N SER A 224 -17.72 16.57 -4.82
CA SER A 224 -18.31 15.25 -5.08
C SER A 224 -19.83 15.33 -5.18
N SER A 225 -20.42 14.61 -6.14
CA SER A 225 -21.87 14.41 -6.22
C SER A 225 -22.39 13.40 -5.20
N LEU A 226 -21.51 12.64 -4.54
CA LEU A 226 -21.88 11.71 -3.48
C LEU A 226 -22.36 12.46 -2.23
N PRO A 227 -23.33 11.90 -1.49
CA PRO A 227 -23.79 12.50 -0.25
C PRO A 227 -22.64 12.71 0.75
N PRO A 228 -22.67 13.78 1.56
CA PRO A 228 -21.70 13.97 2.63
C PRO A 228 -21.68 12.80 3.61
N LYS A 229 -20.53 12.54 4.25
CA LYS A 229 -20.48 11.55 5.32
C LYS A 229 -21.23 12.07 6.56
N GLN A 230 -21.89 11.16 7.26
CA GLN A 230 -22.87 11.48 8.29
C GLN A 230 -22.32 12.34 9.44
N ASN A 231 -21.12 12.03 9.90
CA ASN A 231 -20.52 12.66 11.09
C ASN A 231 -19.68 13.91 10.79
N ASP A 232 -19.43 14.21 9.52
CA ASP A 232 -18.69 15.40 9.10
C ASP A 232 -19.04 15.74 7.65
N PRO A 233 -20.08 16.56 7.44
CA PRO A 233 -20.50 16.96 6.11
C PRO A 233 -19.48 17.83 5.36
N SER A 234 -18.49 18.38 6.07
CA SER A 234 -17.47 19.28 5.49
C SER A 234 -16.32 18.52 4.84
N ASP A 235 -16.13 17.24 5.18
CA ASP A 235 -15.14 16.39 4.53
C ASP A 235 -15.51 16.20 3.04
N LYS A 236 -14.64 16.74 2.19
CA LYS A 236 -14.76 16.66 0.74
C LYS A 236 -14.13 15.37 0.18
N ASN A 237 -13.18 14.79 0.89
CA ASN A 237 -12.43 13.61 0.45
C ASN A 237 -13.23 12.33 0.72
N THR A 238 -13.91 12.27 1.87
CA THR A 238 -14.65 11.08 2.31
C THR A 238 -16.16 11.29 2.20
N ARG A 239 -16.83 10.46 1.40
CA ARG A 239 -18.26 10.60 1.09
C ARG A 239 -19.02 9.34 1.43
N SER A 240 -20.32 9.49 1.73
CA SER A 240 -21.21 8.36 1.98
C SER A 240 -21.31 7.47 0.74
N TYR A 241 -21.01 6.18 0.89
CA TYR A 241 -21.13 5.19 -0.16
C TYR A 241 -21.43 3.83 0.47
N ASN A 242 -22.64 3.32 0.24
CA ASN A 242 -23.13 2.10 0.89
C ASN A 242 -22.62 0.84 0.18
N TRP A 243 -21.31 0.61 0.23
CA TRP A 243 -20.72 -0.65 -0.24
C TRP A 243 -21.22 -1.83 0.61
N SER A 244 -21.05 -3.06 0.11
CA SER A 244 -21.49 -4.29 0.76
C SER A 244 -20.35 -5.28 0.91
N SER A 245 -20.35 -6.04 2.00
CA SER A 245 -19.43 -7.17 2.20
C SER A 245 -19.67 -8.25 1.14
N SER A 246 -18.63 -9.01 0.82
CA SER A 246 -18.61 -10.04 -0.23
C SER A 246 -18.96 -9.53 -1.64
N ARG A 247 -18.95 -8.20 -1.82
CA ARG A 247 -19.12 -7.53 -3.11
C ARG A 247 -17.78 -7.00 -3.57
N GLN A 248 -17.49 -7.19 -4.85
CA GLN A 248 -16.25 -6.70 -5.47
C GLN A 248 -16.44 -5.27 -5.97
N TYR A 249 -15.47 -4.42 -5.65
CA TYR A 249 -15.42 -3.03 -6.10
C TYR A 249 -14.09 -2.77 -6.78
N ARG A 250 -14.11 -2.28 -8.03
CA ARG A 250 -12.90 -1.83 -8.71
C ARG A 250 -12.65 -0.37 -8.39
N LEU A 251 -11.53 -0.10 -7.74
CA LEU A 251 -10.99 1.24 -7.54
C LEU A 251 -10.11 1.58 -8.73
N ARG A 252 -10.28 2.78 -9.29
CA ARG A 252 -9.47 3.25 -10.42
C ARG A 252 -9.10 4.70 -10.21
N VAL A 253 -7.84 5.03 -10.48
CA VAL A 253 -7.30 6.39 -10.52
C VAL A 253 -6.74 6.63 -11.91
N TYR A 254 -7.11 7.74 -12.54
CA TYR A 254 -6.67 8.05 -13.91
C TYR A 254 -6.60 9.55 -14.17
N LYS A 255 -5.76 9.92 -15.14
CA LYS A 255 -5.61 11.31 -15.60
C LYS A 255 -6.89 11.77 -16.29
N ILE A 256 -7.35 12.98 -15.98
CA ILE A 256 -8.40 13.63 -16.78
C ILE A 256 -7.78 14.10 -18.10
N GLU A 257 -8.37 13.71 -19.22
CA GLU A 257 -7.95 14.22 -20.53
C GLU A 257 -8.06 15.75 -20.59
N ASN A 258 -7.04 16.40 -21.16
CA ASN A 258 -6.95 17.86 -21.30
C ASN A 258 -6.91 18.64 -19.97
N SER A 259 -6.56 17.99 -18.86
CA SER A 259 -6.31 18.64 -17.57
C SER A 259 -5.00 18.14 -16.97
N SER A 260 -3.96 18.97 -17.03
CA SER A 260 -2.68 18.68 -16.36
C SER A 260 -2.86 18.71 -14.85
N GLY A 261 -2.15 17.83 -14.14
CA GLY A 261 -2.17 17.76 -12.68
C GLY A 261 -3.50 17.37 -12.02
N THR A 262 -4.48 16.89 -12.80
CA THR A 262 -5.81 16.54 -12.29
C THR A 262 -6.09 15.06 -12.44
N TRP A 263 -6.41 14.43 -11.32
CA TRP A 263 -6.56 12.98 -11.18
C TRP A 263 -7.94 12.63 -10.66
N ARG A 264 -8.64 11.79 -11.42
CA ARG A 264 -9.98 11.30 -11.06
C ARG A 264 -9.87 9.94 -10.40
N ALA A 265 -10.63 9.75 -9.32
CA ALA A 265 -10.92 8.43 -8.82
C ALA A 265 -12.38 8.06 -9.03
N GLU A 266 -12.59 6.79 -9.37
CA GLU A 266 -13.90 6.17 -9.47
C GLU A 266 -13.92 4.82 -8.76
N ILE A 267 -15.12 4.45 -8.31
CA ILE A 267 -15.43 3.13 -7.78
C ILE A 267 -16.47 2.48 -8.69
N ARG A 268 -16.20 1.26 -9.15
CA ARG A 268 -17.14 0.46 -9.92
C ARG A 268 -17.61 -0.73 -9.09
N ASP A 269 -18.92 -0.83 -8.87
CA ASP A 269 -19.53 -2.03 -8.30
C ASP A 269 -19.55 -3.12 -9.38
N MET A 270 -18.77 -4.18 -9.17
CA MET A 270 -18.62 -5.24 -10.16
C MET A 270 -19.87 -6.11 -10.31
N GLY A 271 -20.76 -6.14 -9.32
CA GLY A 271 -21.98 -6.94 -9.39
C GLY A 271 -23.17 -6.22 -10.02
N THR A 272 -23.19 -4.88 -10.06
CA THR A 272 -24.18 -4.10 -10.85
C THR A 272 -23.59 -3.58 -12.16
N GLY A 273 -22.26 -3.49 -12.25
CA GLY A 273 -21.54 -2.83 -13.33
C GLY A 273 -21.52 -1.30 -13.23
N ALA A 274 -22.20 -0.71 -12.24
CA ALA A 274 -22.32 0.73 -12.07
C ALA A 274 -20.99 1.36 -11.64
N THR A 275 -20.58 2.43 -12.34
CA THR A 275 -19.41 3.24 -12.00
C THR A 275 -19.86 4.54 -11.36
N THR A 276 -19.19 4.93 -10.28
CA THR A 276 -19.42 6.20 -9.59
C THR A 276 -18.10 6.95 -9.49
N VAL A 277 -18.06 8.15 -10.08
CA VAL A 277 -16.96 9.09 -9.87
C VAL A 277 -17.01 9.58 -8.43
N ILE A 278 -15.89 9.52 -7.72
CA ILE A 278 -15.79 10.02 -6.35
C ILE A 278 -15.61 11.53 -6.41
N ARG A 279 -14.52 11.99 -7.02
CA ARG A 279 -14.22 13.41 -7.37
C ARG A 279 -12.92 13.48 -8.17
N ASP A 280 -12.53 14.69 -8.54
CA ASP A 280 -11.21 15.01 -9.09
C ASP A 280 -10.34 15.62 -8.00
N LEU A 281 -9.04 15.33 -8.02
CA LEU A 281 -8.03 15.85 -7.11
C LEU A 281 -6.96 16.59 -7.90
N TYR A 282 -6.58 17.77 -7.43
CA TYR A 282 -5.56 18.62 -8.06
C TYR A 282 -4.20 18.30 -7.45
N GLY A 283 -3.67 17.12 -7.80
CA GLY A 283 -2.43 16.57 -7.24
C GLY A 283 -1.14 17.04 -7.91
N GLY A 284 -1.25 17.78 -9.01
CA GLY A 284 -0.09 18.12 -9.82
C GLY A 284 0.46 16.90 -10.58
N GLY A 285 1.63 17.09 -11.19
CA GLY A 285 2.30 16.07 -11.96
C GLY A 285 1.57 15.67 -13.25
N ASP A 286 2.22 14.79 -14.00
CA ASP A 286 1.75 14.27 -15.28
C ASP A 286 1.52 12.76 -15.27
N TRP A 287 2.03 12.09 -14.23
CA TRP A 287 2.08 10.65 -14.10
C TRP A 287 1.70 10.18 -12.70
N LEU A 288 1.17 8.96 -12.64
CA LEU A 288 1.05 8.18 -11.41
C LEU A 288 2.28 7.28 -11.28
N GLY A 289 2.70 7.01 -10.06
CA GLY A 289 3.70 5.99 -9.77
C GLY A 289 3.45 5.33 -8.42
N SER A 290 4.33 4.40 -8.08
CA SER A 290 4.39 3.74 -6.77
C SER A 290 3.01 3.21 -6.28
N PRO A 291 2.29 2.41 -7.09
CA PRO A 291 0.95 1.99 -6.72
C PRO A 291 0.99 0.93 -5.60
N VAL A 292 0.17 1.16 -4.59
CA VAL A 292 0.11 0.34 -3.38
C VAL A 292 -1.32 0.21 -2.88
N VAL A 293 -1.66 -0.95 -2.32
CA VAL A 293 -2.94 -1.18 -1.66
C VAL A 293 -2.65 -1.53 -0.23
N TRP A 294 -3.52 -1.09 0.66
CA TRP A 294 -3.29 -1.26 2.06
C TRP A 294 -4.55 -1.34 2.88
N SER A 295 -4.37 -1.85 4.09
CA SER A 295 -5.33 -1.82 5.17
C SER A 295 -4.75 -0.93 6.27
N GLU A 296 -5.46 0.12 6.66
CA GLU A 296 -5.16 0.94 7.84
C GLU A 296 -6.28 0.74 8.86
N VAL A 297 -5.91 0.32 10.07
CA VAL A 297 -6.84 -0.20 11.07
C VAL A 297 -6.63 0.48 12.40
N PHE A 298 -7.68 1.14 12.88
CA PHE A 298 -7.68 1.91 14.13
C PHE A 298 -8.20 1.10 15.33
N ALA A 299 -8.70 -0.11 15.06
CA ALA A 299 -9.14 -1.06 16.07
C ALA A 299 -7.96 -1.63 16.90
N LYS A 300 -8.29 -2.26 18.01
CA LYS A 300 -7.29 -2.97 18.82
C LYS A 300 -6.74 -4.16 18.06
N CYS A 301 -5.48 -4.52 18.34
CA CYS A 301 -4.84 -5.65 17.70
C CYS A 301 -5.56 -6.99 18.00
N ASP A 302 -6.24 -7.10 19.14
CA ASP A 302 -7.01 -8.26 19.58
C ASP A 302 -8.51 -8.20 19.26
N ASP A 303 -8.99 -7.13 18.59
CA ASP A 303 -10.39 -7.07 18.14
C ASP A 303 -10.69 -8.16 17.09
N PRO A 304 -11.95 -8.58 16.92
CA PRO A 304 -12.31 -9.61 15.95
C PRO A 304 -11.75 -9.30 14.56
N SER A 305 -11.12 -10.33 13.97
CA SER A 305 -10.48 -10.21 12.65
C SER A 305 -11.44 -9.66 11.59
N ALA A 306 -10.97 -8.72 10.78
CA ALA A 306 -11.57 -8.27 9.53
C ALA A 306 -10.63 -8.61 8.37
N SER A 307 -11.17 -8.80 7.17
CA SER A 307 -10.34 -9.11 6.01
C SER A 307 -10.89 -8.61 4.68
N VAL A 308 -9.95 -8.27 3.80
CA VAL A 308 -10.19 -7.99 2.38
C VAL A 308 -9.41 -8.94 1.49
N ILE A 309 -9.85 -9.10 0.24
CA ILE A 309 -9.03 -9.65 -0.83
C ILE A 309 -8.85 -8.61 -1.92
N TRP A 310 -7.61 -8.44 -2.34
CA TRP A 310 -7.18 -7.57 -3.43
C TRP A 310 -6.89 -8.38 -4.70
N ARG A 311 -7.34 -7.89 -5.86
CA ARG A 311 -7.25 -8.56 -7.17
C ARG A 311 -7.06 -7.57 -8.31
N ASP A 312 -6.84 -8.12 -9.51
CA ASP A 312 -6.89 -7.41 -10.79
C ASP A 312 -6.04 -6.13 -10.82
N PHE A 313 -4.82 -6.19 -10.29
CA PHE A 313 -3.89 -5.07 -10.32
C PHE A 313 -3.55 -4.75 -11.78
N LYS A 314 -4.00 -3.58 -12.25
CA LYS A 314 -3.77 -3.14 -13.62
C LYS A 314 -3.28 -1.72 -13.65
N ALA A 315 -2.48 -1.44 -14.67
CA ALA A 315 -2.06 -0.09 -14.99
C ALA A 315 -2.08 0.14 -16.51
N ILE A 316 -2.16 1.41 -16.89
CA ILE A 316 -1.85 1.89 -18.23
C ILE A 316 -0.58 2.73 -18.10
N LYS A 317 0.50 2.28 -18.75
CA LYS A 317 1.80 2.95 -18.75
C LYS A 317 1.77 4.27 -19.51
N SER A 318 2.85 5.05 -19.37
CA SER A 318 3.03 6.33 -20.06
C SER A 318 2.96 6.21 -21.60
N ASP A 319 3.40 5.10 -22.16
CA ASP A 319 3.31 4.75 -23.58
C ASP A 319 1.92 4.25 -24.03
N GLY A 320 0.99 4.08 -23.09
CA GLY A 320 -0.36 3.55 -23.34
C GLY A 320 -0.48 2.03 -23.25
N GLN A 321 0.60 1.30 -22.97
CA GLN A 321 0.54 -0.15 -22.78
C GLN A 321 -0.27 -0.50 -21.52
N SER A 322 -1.24 -1.40 -21.67
CA SER A 322 -1.93 -2.00 -20.53
C SER A 322 -1.12 -3.16 -19.95
N VAL A 323 -0.90 -3.13 -18.64
CA VAL A 323 -0.17 -4.18 -17.91
C VAL A 323 -1.01 -4.68 -16.75
N THR A 324 -0.95 -5.99 -16.51
CA THR A 324 -1.55 -6.65 -15.35
C THR A 324 -0.45 -7.20 -14.46
N TYR A 325 -0.55 -6.96 -13.15
CA TYR A 325 0.39 -7.46 -12.16
C TYR A 325 -0.25 -8.60 -11.37
N ASN A 326 0.43 -9.74 -11.37
CA ASN A 326 -0.01 -10.96 -10.66
C ASN A 326 0.81 -11.20 -9.39
N SER A 327 1.46 -10.16 -8.87
CA SER A 327 2.24 -10.22 -7.64
C SER A 327 2.32 -8.86 -6.96
N ALA A 328 2.46 -8.88 -5.64
CA ALA A 328 2.76 -7.70 -4.84
C ALA A 328 3.66 -8.03 -3.64
N SER A 329 4.51 -7.10 -3.23
CA SER A 329 5.40 -7.24 -2.09
C SER A 329 4.72 -6.82 -0.80
N ALA A 330 4.70 -7.72 0.18
CA ALA A 330 4.13 -7.47 1.50
C ALA A 330 5.03 -6.54 2.32
N ASN A 331 4.44 -5.49 2.89
CA ASN A 331 5.10 -4.61 3.84
C ASN A 331 4.15 -4.38 5.03
N TYR A 332 4.65 -4.49 6.24
CA TYR A 332 3.91 -4.28 7.48
C TYR A 332 4.50 -3.08 8.21
N GLN A 333 3.65 -2.25 8.80
CA GLN A 333 4.11 -1.18 9.67
C GLN A 333 4.98 -1.76 10.79
N HIS A 334 6.15 -1.17 10.98
CA HIS A 334 7.09 -1.61 12.01
C HIS A 334 6.48 -1.52 13.42
N TYR A 335 6.89 -2.44 14.30
CA TYR A 335 6.45 -2.47 15.70
C TYR A 335 6.66 -1.13 16.42
N ASN A 336 7.83 -0.52 16.20
CA ASN A 336 8.22 0.78 16.75
C ASN A 336 7.33 1.91 16.23
N ASN A 337 6.77 1.76 15.03
CA ASN A 337 5.92 2.75 14.37
C ASN A 337 4.43 2.56 14.69
N GLY A 338 4.04 1.57 15.48
CA GLY A 338 2.64 1.37 15.85
C GLY A 338 2.02 0.04 15.40
N GLY A 339 2.68 -0.71 14.50
CA GLY A 339 2.08 -1.88 13.86
C GLY A 339 1.71 -3.02 14.82
N CYS A 340 0.51 -3.57 14.64
CA CYS A 340 0.11 -4.85 15.23
C CYS A 340 0.91 -5.97 14.56
N THR A 341 1.40 -6.94 15.32
CA THR A 341 2.19 -8.07 14.80
C THR A 341 1.32 -9.27 14.38
N ASN A 342 0.03 -9.25 14.72
CA ASN A 342 -0.97 -10.24 14.30
C ASN A 342 -1.81 -9.77 13.09
N THR A 343 -1.14 -9.25 12.07
CA THR A 343 -1.73 -8.95 10.76
C THR A 343 -0.99 -9.75 9.69
N ASN A 344 -1.71 -10.21 8.66
CA ASN A 344 -1.11 -11.03 7.60
C ASN A 344 -1.63 -10.65 6.21
N SER A 345 -0.71 -10.63 5.25
CA SER A 345 -0.99 -10.64 3.81
C SER A 345 -0.68 -12.03 3.27
N GLN A 346 -1.59 -12.71 2.58
CA GLN A 346 -1.35 -14.06 2.05
C GLN A 346 -2.05 -14.28 0.71
N THR A 347 -1.41 -15.05 -0.17
CA THR A 347 -2.02 -15.49 -1.43
C THR A 347 -3.28 -16.33 -1.17
N THR A 348 -4.27 -16.17 -2.05
CA THR A 348 -5.48 -16.99 -2.18
C THR A 348 -5.67 -17.38 -3.64
N SER A 349 -6.67 -18.22 -3.96
CA SER A 349 -6.92 -18.76 -5.31
C SER A 349 -7.29 -17.72 -6.39
N GLY A 350 -7.21 -16.42 -6.10
CA GLY A 350 -7.48 -15.38 -7.09
C GLY A 350 -7.17 -13.98 -6.60
N GLY A 351 -6.19 -13.82 -5.71
CA GLY A 351 -5.84 -12.54 -5.12
C GLY A 351 -5.02 -12.66 -3.85
N ILE A 352 -4.72 -11.53 -3.23
CA ILE A 352 -4.01 -11.47 -1.95
C ILE A 352 -4.99 -11.04 -0.86
N LYS A 353 -5.12 -11.87 0.18
CA LYS A 353 -5.92 -11.56 1.37
C LYS A 353 -5.10 -10.75 2.36
N GLN A 354 -5.66 -9.65 2.84
CA GLN A 354 -5.18 -8.90 3.99
C GLN A 354 -6.12 -9.14 5.17
N ALA A 355 -5.60 -9.53 6.33
CA ALA A 355 -6.41 -9.84 7.51
C ALA A 355 -5.78 -9.32 8.81
N THR A 356 -6.64 -8.84 9.70
CA THR A 356 -6.28 -8.45 11.09
C THR A 356 -6.47 -9.61 12.05
N ASN A 357 -5.92 -9.48 13.26
CA ASN A 357 -6.02 -10.45 14.37
C ASN A 357 -5.89 -11.90 13.89
N THR A 358 -4.78 -12.18 13.22
CA THR A 358 -4.43 -13.50 12.68
C THR A 358 -2.94 -13.72 12.79
N THR A 359 -2.51 -14.97 12.83
CA THR A 359 -1.08 -15.30 12.84
C THR A 359 -0.43 -14.78 11.55
N ARG A 360 0.63 -13.96 11.71
CA ARG A 360 1.46 -13.53 10.59
C ARG A 360 2.33 -14.70 10.14
N THR A 361 2.11 -15.17 8.93
CA THR A 361 2.90 -16.24 8.30
C THR A 361 3.76 -15.72 7.15
N THR A 362 3.36 -14.60 6.53
CA THR A 362 4.12 -13.96 5.47
C THR A 362 5.06 -12.93 6.05
N GLN A 363 6.35 -13.07 5.74
CA GLN A 363 7.40 -12.18 6.23
C GLN A 363 7.36 -10.82 5.51
N GLN A 364 7.93 -9.80 6.17
CA GLN A 364 8.21 -8.50 5.57
C GLN A 364 9.00 -8.66 4.26
N GLY A 365 8.62 -7.92 3.22
CA GLY A 365 9.28 -7.94 1.90
C GLY A 365 8.95 -9.14 1.03
N THR A 366 8.14 -10.10 1.50
CA THR A 366 7.79 -11.29 0.70
C THR A 366 6.94 -10.89 -0.50
N THR A 367 7.38 -11.26 -1.71
CA THR A 367 6.57 -11.16 -2.93
C THR A 367 5.52 -12.26 -2.94
N LEU A 368 4.25 -11.86 -2.96
CA LEU A 368 3.09 -12.74 -3.03
C LEU A 368 2.56 -12.75 -4.46
N SER A 369 2.61 -13.89 -5.13
CA SER A 369 2.03 -14.09 -6.47
C SER A 369 0.65 -14.74 -6.38
N PHE A 370 -0.25 -14.47 -7.32
CA PHE A 370 -1.63 -14.98 -7.34
C PHE A 370 -2.22 -15.15 -8.74
#